data_AF-A0A953EDN8-F1
#
_entry.id   AF-A0A953EDN8-F1
#
_cell.length_a   1.000
_cell.length_b   1.000
_cell.length_c   1.000
_cell.angle_alpha   90.00
_cell.angle_beta   90.00
_cell.angle_gamma   90.00
#
_symmetry.space_group_name_H-M   'P 1'
#
loop_
_entity.id
_entity.type
_entity.pdbx_description
1 polymer ?
#
loop_
_entity_poly.entity_id
_entity_poly.type
_entity_poly.pdbx_seq_one_letter_code
_entity_poly.pdbx_strand_id
1 'polypeptide(L)'
;MRLAVTIVGDLRQVLAAEVREGERAAMQALRAETEQVKQELRRQVTNTFGGNARGIANAWRSQVFPRTGQSLRPAGLIWTKVPNVIDAFERGALIRAKGGRKFLAIPTGFNAARGRRGRGEKGMRVTPAQMVASGQG
;
A
#
# COMPACT_ATOMS: atom_id res chain seq x y z
N MET A 1 -28.73 6.30 55.75
CA MET A 1 -28.60 4.92 55.24
C MET A 1 -27.16 4.71 54.79
N ARG A 2 -26.47 3.68 55.31
CA ARG A 2 -25.12 3.30 54.90
C ARG A 2 -25.21 2.04 54.03
N LEU A 3 -24.85 2.16 52.75
CA LEU A 3 -24.72 1.01 51.86
C LEU A 3 -23.33 0.41 52.07
N ALA A 4 -23.27 -0.76 52.71
CA ALA A 4 -22.06 -1.55 52.80
C ALA A 4 -21.98 -2.45 51.57
N VAL A 5 -21.12 -2.09 50.61
CA VAL A 5 -20.80 -2.96 49.47
C VAL A 5 -19.61 -3.84 49.87
N THR A 6 -19.88 -5.12 50.08
CA THR A 6 -18.83 -6.12 50.28
C THR A 6 -18.39 -6.60 48.90
N ILE A 7 -17.18 -6.22 48.47
CA ILE A 7 -16.59 -6.79 47.24
C ILE A 7 -16.27 -8.25 47.55
N VAL A 8 -17.15 -9.16 47.12
CA VAL A 8 -16.90 -10.61 47.17
C VAL A 8 -16.05 -10.96 45.94
N GLY A 9 -14.73 -10.93 46.10
CA GLY A 9 -13.78 -11.31 45.05
C GLY A 9 -12.40 -10.66 45.19
N ASP A 10 -11.42 -11.16 44.43
CA ASP A 10 -10.08 -10.56 44.34
C ASP A 10 -10.11 -9.41 43.32
N LEU A 11 -10.22 -8.18 43.83
CA LEU A 11 -10.24 -6.95 43.01
C LEU A 11 -9.05 -6.85 42.05
N ARG A 12 -7.88 -7.40 42.43
CA ARG A 12 -6.69 -7.39 41.57
C ARG A 12 -6.89 -8.26 40.33
N GLN A 13 -7.59 -9.39 40.47
CA GLN A 13 -7.90 -10.28 39.35
C GLN A 13 -8.88 -9.63 38.38
N VAL A 14 -9.91 -8.98 38.91
CA VAL A 14 -10.90 -8.25 38.08
C VAL A 14 -10.23 -7.12 37.31
N LEU A 15 -9.42 -6.30 37.98
CA LEU A 15 -8.71 -5.21 37.32
C LEU A 15 -7.71 -5.72 36.27
N ALA A 16 -6.99 -6.81 36.56
CA ALA A 16 -6.07 -7.42 35.60
C ALA A 16 -6.80 -7.99 34.38
N ALA A 17 -8.01 -8.54 34.56
CA ALA A 17 -8.84 -8.98 33.44
C ALA A 17 -9.28 -7.78 32.58
N GLU A 18 -9.76 -6.71 33.20
CA GLU A 18 -10.19 -5.49 32.53
C GLU A 18 -9.07 -4.87 31.69
N VAL A 19 -7.85 -4.79 32.24
CA VAL A 19 -6.67 -4.32 31.51
C VAL A 19 -6.43 -5.17 30.26
N ARG A 20 -6.48 -6.50 30.37
CA ARG A 20 -6.27 -7.40 29.21
C ARG A 20 -7.34 -7.22 28.14
N GLU A 21 -8.60 -7.01 28.53
CA GLU A 21 -9.66 -6.70 27.55
C GLU A 21 -9.40 -5.35 26.88
N GLY A 22 -8.98 -4.34 27.63
CA GLY A 22 -8.56 -3.04 27.10
C GLY A 22 -7.39 -3.16 26.10
N GLU A 23 -6.37 -3.96 26.41
CA GLU A 23 -5.24 -4.22 25.51
C GLU A 23 -5.70 -4.88 24.20
N ARG A 24 -6.63 -5.83 24.28
CA ARG A 24 -7.19 -6.50 23.10
C ARG A 24 -8.01 -5.53 22.26
N ALA A 25 -8.89 -4.75 22.89
CA ALA A 25 -9.73 -3.77 22.22
C ALA A 25 -8.87 -2.71 21.50
N ALA A 26 -7.88 -2.13 22.18
CA ALA A 26 -6.95 -1.16 21.60
C ALA A 26 -6.21 -1.74 20.38
N MET A 27 -5.71 -2.98 20.51
CA MET A 27 -5.00 -3.65 19.43
C MET A 27 -5.90 -4.01 18.23
N GLN A 28 -7.15 -4.42 18.47
CA GLN A 28 -8.11 -4.70 17.41
C GLN A 28 -8.47 -3.43 16.65
N ALA A 29 -8.78 -2.35 17.38
CA ALA A 29 -9.08 -1.05 16.79
C ALA A 29 -7.92 -0.58 15.92
N LEU A 30 -6.68 -0.60 16.43
CA LEU A 30 -5.55 -0.14 15.65
C LEU A 30 -5.25 -1.02 14.42
N ARG A 31 -5.45 -2.34 14.51
CA ARG A 31 -5.33 -3.23 13.34
C ARG A 31 -6.33 -2.85 12.25
N ALA A 32 -7.58 -2.58 12.62
CA ALA A 32 -8.61 -2.16 11.68
C ALA A 32 -8.27 -0.81 11.03
N GLU A 33 -7.95 0.20 11.84
CA GLU A 33 -7.59 1.54 11.37
C GLU A 33 -6.35 1.53 10.45
N THR A 34 -5.31 0.80 10.86
CA THR A 34 -4.07 0.69 10.07
C THR A 34 -4.33 0.03 8.71
N GLU A 35 -5.19 -1.00 8.68
CA GLU A 35 -5.57 -1.66 7.43
C GLU A 35 -6.40 -0.73 6.55
N GLN A 36 -7.37 -0.01 7.13
CA GLN A 36 -8.21 0.95 6.43
C GLN A 36 -7.38 2.05 5.78
N VAL A 37 -6.44 2.67 6.49
CA VAL A 37 -5.55 3.69 5.92
C VAL A 37 -4.70 3.13 4.78
N LYS A 38 -4.17 1.90 4.91
CA LYS A 38 -3.43 1.25 3.82
C LYS A 38 -4.33 1.04 2.59
N GLN A 39 -5.56 0.57 2.77
CA GLN A 39 -6.50 0.37 1.66
C GLN A 39 -6.90 1.71 1.01
N GLU A 40 -7.01 2.76 1.81
CA GLU A 40 -7.28 4.10 1.30
C GLU A 40 -6.16 4.60 0.40
N LEU A 41 -4.91 4.49 0.84
CA LEU A 41 -3.74 4.85 0.03
C LEU A 41 -3.68 4.03 -1.28
N ARG A 42 -4.06 2.76 -1.22
CA ARG A 42 -4.17 1.90 -2.43
C ARG A 42 -5.24 2.37 -3.39
N ARG A 43 -6.39 2.78 -2.86
CA ARG A 43 -7.50 3.31 -3.64
C ARG A 43 -7.11 4.62 -4.31
N GLN A 44 -6.47 5.54 -3.58
CA GLN A 44 -5.94 6.78 -4.14
C GLN A 44 -4.98 6.52 -5.30
N VAL A 45 -4.00 5.63 -5.12
CA VAL A 45 -3.08 5.23 -6.21
C VAL A 45 -3.84 4.64 -7.40
N THR A 46 -4.81 3.76 -7.16
CA THR A 46 -5.54 3.11 -8.28
C THR A 46 -6.39 4.11 -9.04
N ASN A 47 -7.03 5.05 -8.34
CA ASN A 47 -7.85 6.10 -8.94
C ASN A 47 -6.99 7.09 -9.76
N THR A 48 -5.80 7.45 -9.27
CA THR A 48 -4.90 8.38 -9.97
C THR A 48 -4.22 7.76 -11.19
N PHE A 49 -3.76 6.50 -11.10
CA PHE A 49 -2.92 5.88 -12.12
C PHE A 49 -3.68 4.91 -13.06
N GLY A 50 -4.96 4.64 -12.82
CA GLY A 50 -5.80 3.78 -13.65
C GLY A 50 -5.43 2.29 -13.63
N GLY A 51 -5.83 1.55 -14.67
CA GLY A 51 -5.80 0.07 -14.70
C GLY A 51 -4.43 -0.59 -14.49
N ASN A 52 -3.33 0.15 -14.68
CA ASN A 52 -1.95 -0.36 -14.53
C ASN A 52 -1.33 -0.08 -13.14
N ALA A 53 -2.09 0.53 -12.23
CA ALA A 53 -1.60 0.98 -10.92
C ALA A 53 -1.43 -0.14 -9.88
N ARG A 54 -1.94 -1.36 -10.16
CA ARG A 54 -2.02 -2.45 -9.17
C ARG A 54 -0.70 -2.75 -8.46
N GLY A 55 0.41 -2.70 -9.19
CA GLY A 55 1.75 -2.91 -8.63
C GLY A 55 2.16 -1.82 -7.63
N ILE A 56 1.87 -0.56 -7.95
CA ILE A 56 2.17 0.60 -7.09
C ILE A 56 1.25 0.61 -5.88
N ALA A 57 -0.05 0.34 -6.06
CA ALA A 57 -0.98 0.22 -4.95
C ALA A 57 -0.53 -0.88 -3.97
N ASN A 58 -0.23 -2.09 -4.47
CA ASN A 58 0.21 -3.21 -3.64
C ASN A 58 1.60 -3.03 -3.01
N ALA A 59 2.35 -2.00 -3.42
CA ALA A 59 3.60 -1.62 -2.78
C ALA A 59 3.38 -0.96 -1.41
N TRP A 60 2.19 -0.41 -1.12
CA TRP A 60 1.79 0.00 0.22
C TRP A 60 1.65 -1.21 1.14
N ARG A 61 2.29 -1.12 2.31
CA ARG A 61 2.40 -2.14 3.35
C ARG A 61 2.03 -1.52 4.70
N SER A 62 1.63 -2.38 5.61
CA SER A 62 1.36 -2.00 6.99
C SER A 62 1.88 -3.06 7.96
N GLN A 63 2.10 -2.63 9.19
CA GLN A 63 2.46 -3.49 10.31
C GLN A 63 1.97 -2.85 11.61
N VAL A 64 1.45 -3.67 12.52
CA VAL A 64 1.00 -3.23 13.84
C VAL A 64 1.94 -3.79 14.91
N PHE A 65 2.22 -2.98 15.91
CA PHE A 65 3.07 -3.26 17.05
C PHE A 65 2.28 -3.22 18.37
N PRO A 66 2.63 -4.08 19.34
CA PRO A 66 3.68 -5.10 19.26
C PRO A 66 3.33 -6.24 18.28
N ARG A 67 4.33 -6.89 17.69
CA ARG A 67 4.10 -7.99 16.71
C ARG A 67 3.50 -9.23 17.38
N THR A 68 3.80 -9.41 18.66
CA THR A 68 3.36 -10.52 19.50
C THR A 68 2.86 -9.95 20.83
N GLY A 69 1.76 -10.52 21.35
CA GLY A 69 1.10 -10.00 22.54
C GLY A 69 0.09 -8.89 22.23
N GLN A 70 -0.46 -8.30 23.28
CA GLN A 70 -1.37 -7.16 23.20
C GLN A 70 -0.76 -5.99 24.00
N SER A 71 -1.26 -4.79 23.75
CA SER A 71 -0.83 -3.59 24.46
C SER A 71 -1.96 -2.58 24.51
N LEU A 72 -2.05 -1.82 25.61
CA LEU A 72 -2.94 -0.68 25.74
C LEU A 72 -2.51 0.50 24.85
N ARG A 73 -1.25 0.48 24.39
CA ARG A 73 -0.67 1.56 23.58
C ARG A 73 -0.06 0.99 22.30
N PRO A 74 -0.89 0.39 21.43
CA PRO A 74 -0.40 -0.22 20.22
C PRO A 74 -0.03 0.85 19.19
N ALA A 75 0.82 0.51 18.22
CA ALA A 75 1.27 1.43 17.17
C ALA A 75 1.16 0.82 15.77
N GLY A 76 0.63 1.57 14.80
CA GLY A 76 0.51 1.17 13.41
C GLY A 76 1.56 1.88 12.54
N LEU A 77 2.28 1.13 11.72
CA LEU A 77 3.24 1.63 10.74
C LEU A 77 2.73 1.34 9.33
N ILE A 78 2.76 2.34 8.46
CA ILE A 78 2.37 2.22 7.05
C ILE A 78 3.50 2.79 6.20
N TRP A 79 3.86 2.08 5.13
CA TRP A 79 4.95 2.49 4.24
C TRP A 79 4.76 1.96 2.83
N THR A 80 5.49 2.51 1.86
CA THR A 80 5.50 2.02 0.47
C THR A 80 6.87 1.45 0.10
N LYS A 81 6.90 0.39 -0.72
CA LYS A 81 8.14 -0.13 -1.33
C LYS A 81 8.63 0.70 -2.52
N VAL A 82 7.85 1.69 -2.98
CA VAL A 82 8.20 2.56 -4.12
C VAL A 82 8.13 4.05 -3.74
N PRO A 83 8.84 4.50 -2.69
CA PRO A 83 8.71 5.85 -2.16
C PRO A 83 9.01 6.92 -3.22
N ASN A 84 10.05 6.73 -4.02
CA ASN A 84 10.43 7.68 -5.08
C ASN A 84 9.33 7.87 -6.14
N VAL A 85 8.51 6.86 -6.40
CA VAL A 85 7.40 6.98 -7.36
C VAL A 85 6.27 7.81 -6.75
N ILE A 86 5.90 7.52 -5.50
CA ILE A 86 4.86 8.28 -4.79
C ILE A 86 5.26 9.74 -4.66
N ASP A 87 6.48 9.98 -4.19
CA ASP A 87 7.04 11.30 -3.97
C ASP A 87 7.17 12.12 -5.27
N ALA A 88 7.56 11.49 -6.39
CA ALA A 88 7.59 12.17 -7.68
C ALA A 88 6.21 12.66 -8.12
N PHE A 89 5.15 11.91 -7.80
CA PHE A 89 3.77 12.31 -8.10
C PHE A 89 3.26 13.38 -7.14
N GLU A 90 3.56 13.27 -5.85
CA GLU A 90 3.18 14.25 -4.82
C GLU A 90 3.81 15.63 -5.11
N ARG A 91 5.06 15.66 -5.57
CA ARG A 91 5.77 16.90 -5.93
C ARG A 91 5.48 17.39 -7.35
N GLY A 92 4.75 16.63 -8.17
CA GLY A 92 4.56 16.95 -9.59
C GLY A 92 5.88 17.01 -10.36
N ALA A 93 6.80 16.09 -10.08
CA ALA A 93 8.15 16.10 -10.65
C ALA A 93 8.12 16.02 -12.18
N LEU A 94 8.89 16.90 -12.84
CA LEU A 94 8.97 16.92 -14.29
C LEU A 94 9.77 15.70 -14.80
N ILE A 95 9.10 14.85 -15.59
CA ILE A 95 9.74 13.70 -16.25
C ILE A 95 10.56 14.21 -17.45
N ARG A 96 11.89 14.02 -17.41
CA ARG A 96 12.82 14.42 -18.49
C ARG A 96 13.43 13.21 -19.17
N ALA A 97 13.71 13.32 -20.47
CA ALA A 97 14.39 12.27 -21.21
C ALA A 97 15.85 12.12 -20.73
N LYS A 98 16.25 10.87 -20.50
CA LYS A 98 17.60 10.56 -19.99
C LYS A 98 18.67 11.01 -20.99
N GLY A 99 19.73 11.64 -20.48
CA GLY A 99 20.93 12.00 -21.26
C GLY A 99 20.72 13.14 -22.26
N GLY A 100 19.85 14.10 -21.96
CA GLY A 100 19.63 15.29 -22.81
C GLY A 100 18.90 15.02 -24.12
N ARG A 101 18.24 13.87 -24.26
CA ARG A 101 17.48 13.53 -25.46
C ARG A 101 16.26 14.44 -25.61
N LYS A 102 15.83 14.66 -26.85
CA LYS A 102 14.69 15.53 -27.17
C LYS A 102 13.33 14.89 -26.85
N PHE A 103 13.23 13.57 -26.79
CA PHE A 103 11.96 12.85 -26.67
C PHE A 103 11.98 11.76 -25.60
N LEU A 104 10.83 11.56 -24.94
CA LEU A 104 10.59 10.44 -24.02
C LEU A 104 10.18 9.18 -24.79
N ALA A 105 10.72 8.03 -24.39
CA ALA A 105 10.29 6.75 -24.93
C ALA A 105 9.07 6.25 -24.14
N ILE A 106 7.89 6.33 -24.74
CA ILE A 106 6.67 5.75 -24.17
C ILE A 106 6.51 4.34 -24.74
N PRO A 107 6.50 3.29 -23.89
CA PRO A 107 6.24 1.93 -24.35
C PRO A 107 4.86 1.84 -24.98
N THR A 108 4.79 1.21 -26.13
CA THR A 108 3.53 0.94 -26.81
C THR A 108 2.89 -0.36 -26.31
N GLY A 109 1.60 -0.61 -26.61
CA GLY A 109 0.91 -1.84 -26.20
C GLY A 109 1.67 -3.12 -26.59
N PHE A 110 2.28 -3.09 -27.76
CA PHE A 110 3.15 -4.15 -28.27
C PHE A 110 4.41 -4.39 -27.41
N ASN A 111 5.06 -3.31 -26.96
CA ASN A 111 6.22 -3.36 -26.06
C ASN A 111 5.81 -3.74 -24.63
N ALA A 112 4.59 -3.39 -24.22
CA ALA A 112 4.05 -3.66 -22.88
C ALA A 112 3.61 -5.12 -22.69
N ALA A 113 3.02 -5.75 -23.71
CA ALA A 113 2.43 -7.09 -23.61
C ALA A 113 3.43 -8.23 -23.38
N ARG A 114 4.69 -8.10 -23.85
CA ARG A 114 5.72 -9.16 -23.74
C ARG A 114 6.97 -8.75 -22.98
N GLY A 115 7.03 -7.50 -22.53
CA GLY A 115 8.13 -6.94 -21.74
C GLY A 115 9.50 -7.00 -22.42
N ARG A 116 10.55 -6.59 -21.69
CA ARG A 116 11.95 -6.60 -22.17
C ARG A 116 12.49 -8.03 -22.43
N ARG A 117 11.89 -9.04 -21.80
CA ARG A 117 12.33 -10.46 -21.77
C ARG A 117 11.64 -11.36 -22.81
N GLY A 118 10.54 -10.93 -23.44
CA GLY A 118 9.91 -11.64 -24.57
C GLY A 118 10.61 -11.45 -25.92
N ARG A 119 11.90 -11.07 -25.90
CA ARG A 119 12.76 -11.03 -27.09
C ARG A 119 13.21 -12.45 -27.43
N GLY A 120 12.33 -13.26 -28.00
CA GLY A 120 12.79 -14.41 -28.80
C GLY A 120 13.64 -13.94 -30.00
N GLU A 121 14.37 -14.85 -30.63
CA GLU A 121 15.38 -14.62 -31.69
C GLU A 121 14.93 -13.70 -32.84
N LYS A 122 13.62 -13.52 -33.06
CA LYS A 122 13.03 -12.61 -34.04
C LYS A 122 12.48 -11.34 -33.38
N GLY A 123 13.30 -10.67 -32.58
CA GLY A 123 12.93 -9.49 -31.78
C GLY A 123 12.11 -8.50 -32.61
N MET A 124 10.83 -8.35 -32.26
CA MET A 124 9.90 -7.58 -33.08
C MET A 124 10.22 -6.08 -32.98
N ARG A 125 11.06 -5.62 -33.91
CA ARG A 125 11.22 -4.22 -34.31
C ARG A 125 10.00 -3.84 -35.15
N VAL A 126 8.88 -3.56 -34.50
CA VAL A 126 7.69 -3.06 -35.19
C VAL A 126 7.84 -1.56 -35.37
N THR A 127 7.71 -1.11 -36.62
CA THR A 127 7.66 0.32 -36.93
C THR A 127 6.33 0.92 -36.45
N PRO A 128 6.26 2.23 -36.17
CA PRO A 128 5.00 2.89 -35.82
C PRO A 128 3.87 2.61 -36.82
N ALA A 129 4.17 2.52 -38.12
CA ALA A 129 3.18 2.20 -39.16
C ALA A 129 2.60 0.78 -39.01
N GLN A 130 3.46 -0.23 -38.82
CA GLN A 130 3.04 -1.62 -38.60
C GLN A 130 2.23 -1.78 -37.30
N MET A 131 2.51 -0.93 -36.31
CA MET A 131 1.76 -0.86 -35.06
C MET A 131 0.33 -0.35 -35.25
N VAL A 132 0.15 0.77 -35.96
CA VAL A 132 -1.19 1.32 -36.26
C VAL A 132 -2.00 0.32 -37.07
N ALA A 133 -1.38 -0.33 -38.06
CA ALA A 133 -2.04 -1.34 -38.90
C ALA A 133 -2.55 -2.56 -38.11
N SER A 134 -1.97 -2.87 -36.93
CA SER A 134 -2.34 -4.02 -36.12
C SER A 134 -3.60 -3.81 -35.26
N GLY A 135 -4.15 -2.59 -35.19
CA GLY A 135 -5.33 -2.27 -34.36
C GLY A 135 -5.07 -2.28 -32.84
N GLN A 136 -3.81 -2.34 -32.41
CA GLN A 136 -3.37 -2.34 -31.01
C GLN A 136 -2.87 -0.97 -30.53
N GLY A 137 -3.28 0.09 -31.23
CA GLY A 137 -2.93 1.50 -30.96
C GLY A 137 -3.66 2.07 -29.76
#